data_AF-A0A1W9GXI2-F1
#
_entry.id   AF-A0A1W9GXI2-F1
#
_cell.length_a   1.000
_cell.length_b   1.000
_cell.length_c   1.000
_cell.angle_alpha   90.00
_cell.angle_beta   90.00
_cell.angle_gamma   90.00
#
_symmetry.space_group_name_H-M   'P 1'
#
loop_
_entity.id
_entity.type
_entity.pdbx_description
1 polymer ?
#
loop_
_entity_poly.entity_id
_entity_poly.type
_entity_poly.pdbx_seq_one_letter_code
_entity_poly.pdbx_strand_id
1 'polypeptide(L)'
;MKLGEQLSRASNLIVDLIEATNDIDQKKKLRNYLTIILDISGKLVDEIINSDTEKYKQANNAFEEANGKIEEAIEDIKKVAETINKIAKAIDLAAKVADTAA
;
A
#
# COMPACT_ATOMS: atom_id res chain seq x y z
N MET A 1 -9.78 10.83 1.76
CA MET A 1 -9.30 10.22 0.50
C MET A 1 -9.99 8.89 0.32
N LYS A 2 -10.25 8.50 -0.93
CA LYS A 2 -10.78 7.16 -1.27
C LYS A 2 -9.65 6.14 -1.33
N LEU A 3 -9.96 4.85 -1.17
CA LEU A 3 -8.97 3.76 -1.22
C LEU A 3 -8.15 3.78 -2.51
N GLY A 4 -8.76 4.09 -3.66
CA GLY A 4 -8.04 4.23 -4.93
C GLY A 4 -7.00 5.35 -4.93
N GLU A 5 -7.30 6.49 -4.29
CA GLU A 5 -6.34 7.60 -4.12
C GLU A 5 -5.22 7.20 -3.15
N GLN A 6 -5.55 6.47 -2.09
CA GLN A 6 -4.58 5.97 -1.12
C GLN A 6 -3.63 4.93 -1.73
N LEU A 7 -4.13 4.04 -2.58
CA LEU A 7 -3.34 3.06 -3.34
C LEU A 7 -2.39 3.75 -4.32
N SER A 8 -2.90 4.73 -5.06
CA SER A 8 -2.08 5.54 -5.97
C SER A 8 -0.96 6.27 -5.21
N ARG A 9 -1.29 6.96 -4.10
CA ARG A 9 -0.30 7.59 -3.23
C ARG A 9 0.72 6.60 -2.69
N ALA A 10 0.26 5.45 -2.18
CA ALA A 10 1.14 4.40 -1.66
C ALA A 10 2.12 3.88 -2.71
N SER A 11 1.67 3.73 -3.96
CA SER A 11 2.54 3.29 -5.05
C SER A 11 3.68 4.27 -5.33
N ASN A 12 3.39 5.58 -5.39
CA ASN A 12 4.41 6.62 -5.56
C ASN A 12 5.38 6.67 -4.37
N LEU A 13 4.85 6.66 -3.15
CA LEU A 13 5.67 6.67 -1.94
C LEU A 13 6.58 5.43 -1.82
N ILE A 14 6.10 4.26 -2.25
CA ILE A 14 6.93 3.04 -2.29
C ILE A 14 8.03 3.16 -3.34
N VAL A 15 7.77 3.79 -4.50
CA VAL A 15 8.81 4.07 -5.50
C VAL A 15 9.89 4.97 -4.89
N ASP A 16 9.50 6.07 -4.24
CA ASP A 16 10.44 6.97 -3.57
C ASP A 16 11.26 6.23 -2.50
N LEU A 17 10.62 5.36 -1.72
CA LEU A 17 11.31 4.55 -0.70
C LEU A 17 12.27 3.52 -1.32
N ILE A 18 11.95 2.92 -2.48
CA ILE A 18 12.84 2.02 -3.22
C ILE A 18 14.09 2.77 -3.71
N GLU A 19 13.92 4.00 -4.17
CA GLU A 19 15.02 4.86 -4.62
C GLU A 19 15.92 5.25 -3.44
N ALA A 20 15.33 5.63 -2.30
CA ALA A 20 16.03 6.07 -1.09
C ALA A 20 16.69 4.93 -0.28
N THR A 21 16.16 3.70 -0.34
CA THR A 21 16.71 2.55 0.39
C THR A 21 18.05 2.12 -0.24
N ASN A 22 19.00 1.59 0.54
CA ASN A 22 20.23 0.98 0.00
C ASN A 22 20.29 -0.54 0.19
N ASP A 23 19.51 -1.08 1.13
CA ASP A 23 19.41 -2.50 1.41
C ASP A 23 18.67 -3.25 0.27
N ILE A 24 19.34 -4.23 -0.33
CA ILE A 24 18.87 -4.97 -1.51
C ILE A 24 17.64 -5.82 -1.17
N ASP A 25 17.59 -6.43 0.01
CA ASP A 25 16.49 -7.30 0.43
C ASP A 25 15.23 -6.47 0.71
N GLN A 26 15.40 -5.31 1.33
CA GLN A 26 14.33 -4.34 1.55
C GLN A 26 13.80 -3.79 0.23
N LYS A 27 14.67 -3.44 -0.73
CA LYS A 27 14.25 -3.06 -2.10
C LYS A 27 13.43 -4.15 -2.77
N LYS A 28 13.84 -5.41 -2.64
CA LYS A 28 13.11 -6.54 -3.23
C LYS A 28 11.71 -6.68 -2.63
N LYS A 29 11.57 -6.53 -1.31
CA LYS A 29 10.26 -6.54 -0.62
C LYS A 29 9.37 -5.38 -1.09
N LEU A 30 9.92 -4.16 -1.13
CA LEU A 30 9.18 -2.97 -1.58
C LEU A 30 8.72 -3.09 -3.04
N ARG A 31 9.55 -3.64 -3.93
CA ARG A 31 9.15 -3.91 -5.33
C ARG A 31 8.02 -4.92 -5.42
N ASN A 32 8.06 -5.98 -4.61
CA ASN A 32 6.98 -6.96 -4.55
C ASN A 32 5.66 -6.30 -4.09
N TYR A 33 5.72 -5.44 -3.07
CA TYR A 33 4.56 -4.68 -2.61
C TYR A 33 4.02 -3.72 -3.66
N LEU A 34 4.88 -3.04 -4.41
CA LEU A 34 4.47 -2.20 -5.53
C LEU A 34 3.72 -3.02 -6.59
N THR A 35 4.22 -4.19 -6.97
CA THR A 35 3.52 -5.09 -7.91
C THR A 35 2.14 -5.48 -7.38
N ILE A 36 2.03 -5.85 -6.10
CA ILE A 36 0.74 -6.24 -5.52
C ILE A 36 -0.24 -5.05 -5.47
N ILE A 37 0.21 -3.85 -5.09
CA ILE A 37 -0.64 -2.65 -5.07
C ILE A 37 -1.16 -2.33 -6.48
N LEU A 38 -0.31 -2.48 -7.51
CA LEU A 38 -0.74 -2.25 -8.89
C LEU A 38 -1.74 -3.31 -9.36
N ASP A 39 -1.57 -4.58 -8.99
CA ASP A 39 -2.54 -5.65 -9.28
C ASP A 39 -3.89 -5.40 -8.59
N ILE A 40 -3.88 -5.06 -7.29
CA ILE A 40 -5.07 -4.68 -6.52
C ILE A 40 -5.74 -3.45 -7.12
N SER A 41 -4.95 -2.45 -7.55
CA SER A 41 -5.48 -1.25 -8.20
C SER A 41 -6.15 -1.58 -9.53
N GLY A 42 -5.57 -2.48 -10.33
CA GLY A 42 -6.21 -2.99 -11.55
C GLY A 42 -7.57 -3.62 -11.26
N LYS A 43 -7.61 -4.54 -10.28
CA LYS A 43 -8.85 -5.21 -9.85
C LYS A 43 -9.91 -4.24 -9.31
N LEU A 44 -9.51 -3.19 -8.60
CA LEU A 44 -10.42 -2.17 -8.06
C LEU A 44 -10.88 -1.13 -9.09
N VAL A 45 -10.10 -0.90 -10.15
CA VAL A 45 -10.53 -0.08 -11.30
C VAL A 45 -11.65 -0.80 -12.07
N ASP A 46 -11.64 -2.13 -12.08
CA ASP A 46 -12.66 -2.96 -12.73
C ASP A 46 -13.97 -3.05 -11.92
N GLU A 47 -13.96 -2.82 -10.60
CA GLU A 47 -15.17 -2.74 -9.76
C GLU A 47 -15.23 -1.50 -8.87
N ILE A 48 -15.84 -0.43 -9.39
CA ILE A 48 -16.37 0.67 -8.57
C ILE A 48 -17.90 0.56 -8.53
N ILE A 49 -18.45 -0.55 -8.02
CA ILE A 49 -19.89 -0.60 -7.77
C ILE A 49 -20.16 -1.31 -6.41
N ASN A 50 -20.55 -0.50 -5.42
CA ASN A 50 -21.42 -0.84 -4.28
C ASN A 50 -20.90 -1.57 -3.03
N SER A 51 -19.60 -1.64 -2.75
CA SER A 51 -19.16 -2.17 -1.44
C SER A 51 -19.11 -1.09 -0.34
N ASP A 52 -20.27 -0.75 0.24
CA ASP A 52 -20.37 -0.09 1.55
C ASP A 52 -20.15 -1.14 2.66
N THR A 53 -18.94 -1.70 2.72
CA THR A 53 -18.58 -2.72 3.71
C THR A 53 -17.43 -2.22 4.57
N GLU A 54 -17.54 -2.43 5.88
CA GLU A 54 -16.55 -2.07 6.90
C GLU A 54 -15.10 -2.39 6.51
N LYS A 55 -14.89 -3.42 5.68
CA LYS A 55 -13.59 -3.79 5.11
C LYS A 55 -12.95 -2.69 4.26
N TYR A 56 -13.72 -1.95 3.46
CA TYR A 56 -13.22 -0.83 2.67
C TYR A 56 -12.70 0.29 3.58
N LYS A 57 -13.44 0.62 4.66
CA LYS A 57 -12.99 1.60 5.66
C LYS A 57 -11.71 1.15 6.36
N GLN A 58 -11.64 -0.12 6.73
CA GLN A 58 -10.43 -0.70 7.34
C GLN A 58 -9.22 -0.65 6.41
N ALA A 59 -9.39 -1.00 5.12
CA ALA A 59 -8.32 -0.91 4.13
C ALA A 59 -7.87 0.55 3.93
N ASN A 60 -8.83 1.49 3.84
CA ASN A 60 -8.53 2.91 3.69
C ASN A 60 -7.73 3.46 4.88
N ASN A 61 -8.14 3.14 6.12
CA ASN A 61 -7.44 3.57 7.32
C ASN A 61 -6.04 2.95 7.41
N ALA A 62 -5.89 1.68 7.03
CA ALA A 62 -4.59 1.01 7.04
C ALA A 62 -3.61 1.63 6.03
N PHE A 63 -4.08 2.02 4.84
CA PHE A 63 -3.24 2.74 3.89
C PHE A 63 -2.92 4.16 4.32
N GLU A 64 -3.85 4.86 4.97
CA GLU A 64 -3.57 6.19 5.50
C GLU A 64 -2.44 6.14 6.54
N GLU A 65 -2.47 5.16 7.45
CA GLU A 65 -1.39 4.93 8.41
C GLU A 65 -0.08 4.52 7.73
N ALA A 66 -0.15 3.64 6.73
CA ALA A 66 1.02 3.19 5.98
C ALA A 66 1.67 4.35 5.21
N ASN A 67 0.89 5.19 4.55
CA ASN A 67 1.37 6.35 3.80
C ASN A 67 2.10 7.34 4.70
N GLY A 68 1.52 7.69 5.86
CA GLY A 68 2.21 8.55 6.83
C GLY A 68 3.54 7.95 7.30
N LYS A 69 3.62 6.63 7.46
CA LYS A 69 4.86 5.95 7.87
C LYS A 69 5.88 5.79 6.74
N ILE A 70 5.44 5.75 5.49
CA ILE A 70 6.36 5.81 4.35
C ILE A 70 6.96 7.21 4.26
N GLU A 71 6.16 8.26 4.40
CA GLU A 71 6.64 9.64 4.43
C GLU A 71 7.68 9.85 5.54
N GLU A 72 7.37 9.43 6.77
CA GLU A 72 8.35 9.45 7.87
C GLU A 72 9.62 8.62 7.56
N ALA A 73 9.51 7.49 6.85
CA ALA A 73 10.67 6.64 6.54
C ALA A 73 11.50 7.14 5.35
N ILE A 74 10.90 7.90 4.43
CA ILE A 74 11.64 8.64 3.40
C ILE A 74 12.50 9.71 4.08
N GLU A 75 11.93 10.40 5.08
CA GLU A 75 12.67 11.36 5.90
C GLU A 75 13.74 10.66 6.76
N ASP A 76 13.42 9.51 7.34
CA ASP A 76 14.30 8.69 8.19
C ASP A 76 14.65 7.34 7.53
N ILE A 77 15.63 7.33 6.63
CA ILE A 77 16.10 6.14 5.87
C ILE A 77 16.49 4.91 6.74
N LYS A 78 16.57 5.04 8.08
CA LYS A 78 16.77 3.90 9.00
C LYS A 78 15.48 3.16 9.40
N LYS A 79 14.30 3.77 9.24
CA LYS A 79 13.01 3.20 9.69
C LYS A 79 12.33 2.28 8.67
N VAL A 80 12.98 2.02 7.54
CA VAL A 80 12.45 1.27 6.38
C VAL A 80 11.89 -0.11 6.77
N ALA A 81 12.52 -0.82 7.71
CA ALA A 81 12.08 -2.16 8.11
C ALA A 81 10.69 -2.18 8.78
N GLU A 82 10.38 -1.20 9.64
CA GLU A 82 9.07 -1.09 10.28
C GLU A 82 8.00 -0.70 9.25
N THR A 83 8.35 0.21 8.34
CA THR A 83 7.47 0.64 7.24
C THR A 83 7.12 -0.53 6.33
N ILE A 84 8.08 -1.40 5.99
CA ILE A 84 7.85 -2.63 5.22
C ILE A 84 6.78 -3.52 5.86
N ASN A 85 6.79 -3.66 7.20
CA ASN A 85 5.78 -4.46 7.89
C ASN A 85 4.39 -3.81 7.85
N LYS A 86 4.31 -2.48 7.92
CA LYS A 86 3.04 -1.76 7.81
C LYS A 86 2.45 -1.82 6.40
N ILE A 87 3.29 -1.68 5.37
CA ILE A 87 2.88 -1.85 3.97
C ILE A 87 2.31 -3.26 3.75
N ALA A 88 2.97 -4.30 4.28
CA ALA A 88 2.50 -5.67 4.17
C ALA A 88 1.06 -5.83 4.69
N LYS A 89 0.78 -5.26 5.86
CA LYS A 89 -0.54 -5.30 6.49
C LYS A 89 -1.59 -4.54 5.69
N ALA A 90 -1.25 -3.36 5.15
CA ALA A 90 -2.16 -2.58 4.33
C ALA A 90 -2.54 -3.34 3.05
N ILE A 91 -1.56 -3.99 2.41
CA ILE A 91 -1.75 -4.82 1.23
C ILE A 91 -2.66 -6.01 1.53
N ASP A 92 -2.45 -6.74 2.62
CA ASP A 92 -3.29 -7.87 3.01
C ASP A 92 -4.77 -7.47 3.18
N LEU A 93 -5.02 -6.28 3.75
CA LEU A 93 -6.38 -5.77 3.93
C LEU A 93 -7.01 -5.36 2.61
N ALA A 94 -6.22 -4.76 1.72
CA ALA A 94 -6.67 -4.35 0.40
C ALA A 94 -6.99 -5.54 -0.51
N ALA A 95 -6.17 -6.59 -0.45
CA ALA A 95 -6.41 -7.84 -1.17
C ALA A 95 -7.75 -8.46 -0.77
N LYS A 96 -8.07 -8.48 0.54
CA LYS A 96 -9.38 -8.97 1.03
C LYS A 96 -10.58 -8.18 0.52
N VAL A 97 -10.41 -6.89 0.22
CA VAL A 97 -11.45 -6.06 -0.37
C VAL A 97 -11.61 -6.39 -1.85
N ALA A 98 -10.50 -6.52 -2.58
CA ALA A 98 -10.50 -6.90 -3.98
C ALA A 98 -11.05 -8.33 -4.22
N ASP A 99 -10.76 -9.29 -3.34
CA ASP A 99 -11.27 -10.66 -3.46
C ASP A 99 -12.77 -10.79 -3.14
N THR A 100 -13.35 -9.85 -2.38
CA THR A 100 -14.81 -9.81 -2.17
C THR A 100 -15.58 -9.15 -3.32
N ALA A 101 -14.86 -8.59 -4.29
CA ALA A 101 -15.34 -7.93 -5.49
C ALA A 101 -15.17 -8.83 -6.74
N ALA A 102 -14.96 -10.14 -6.55
CA ALA A 102 -14.79 -11.15 -7.61
C ALA A 102 -15.71 -12.35 -7.34
#